data_AF-A0A0W7TL71-F1
#
_entry.id   AF-A0A0W7TL71-F1
#
_cell.length_a   1.000
_cell.length_b   1.000
_cell.length_c   1.000
_cell.angle_alpha   90.00
_cell.angle_beta   90.00
_cell.angle_gamma   90.00
#
_symmetry.space_group_name_H-M   'P 1'
#
loop_
_entity.id
_entity.type
_entity.pdbx_description
1 polymer ?
#
loop_
_entity_poly.entity_id
_entity_poly.type
_entity_poly.pdbx_seq_one_letter_code
_entity_poly.pdbx_strand_id
1 'polypeptide(L)' 'MKFQEYDLVRILKDCEEGVRKGEVGTVLLSFENPVEAYEVEFLDETGRQKAQCTLFPEDLQLVR' A
#
# COMPACT_ATOMS: atom_id res chain seq x y z
N MET A 1 -2.08 6.97 13.03
CA MET A 1 -3.19 7.41 12.15
C MET A 1 -3.56 6.19 11.33
N LYS A 2 -4.82 5.78 11.32
CA LYS A 2 -5.25 4.64 10.50
C LYS A 2 -5.45 5.11 9.06
N PHE A 3 -5.06 4.28 8.10
CA PHE A 3 -5.39 4.51 6.70
C PHE A 3 -6.82 4.03 6.45
N GLN A 4 -7.50 4.65 5.50
CA GLN A 4 -8.83 4.26 5.04
C GLN A 4 -8.72 3.62 3.65
N GLU A 5 -9.73 2.84 3.28
CA GLU A 5 -9.88 2.40 1.90
C GLU A 5 -9.88 3.62 0.97
N TYR A 6 -9.19 3.49 -0.16
CA TYR A 6 -8.94 4.53 -1.16
C TYR A 6 -7.93 5.61 -0.76
N ASP A 7 -7.32 5.55 0.42
CA ASP A 7 -6.18 6.41 0.74
C ASP A 7 -5.00 6.12 -0.20
N LEU A 8 -4.36 7.19 -0.69
CA LEU A 8 -3.09 7.11 -1.38
C LEU A 8 -1.95 7.03 -0.37
N VAL A 9 -1.13 6.00 -0.49
CA VAL A 9 -0.03 5.74 0.44
C VAL A 9 1.27 5.55 -0.32
N ARG A 10 2.35 6.10 0.24
CA ARG A 10 3.72 5.88 -0.21
C ARG A 10 4.33 4.76 0.61
N ILE A 11 4.93 3.78 -0.07
CA ILE A 11 5.61 2.67 0.60
C ILE A 11 7.02 3.07 1.06
N LEU A 12 7.39 2.63 2.26
CA LEU A 12 8.65 2.97 2.95
C LEU A 12 9.71 1.87 2.88
N LYS A 13 9.37 0.72 2.27
CA LYS A 13 10.26 -0.41 1.97
C LYS A 13 10.07 -0.93 0.54
N ASP A 14 10.98 -1.78 0.10
CA ASP A 14 10.81 -2.58 -1.11
C ASP A 14 9.90 -3.78 -0.82
N CYS A 15 9.09 -4.19 -1.81
CA CYS A 15 8.31 -5.43 -1.79
C CYS A 15 8.76 -6.40 -2.89
N GLU A 16 8.46 -7.68 -2.69
CA GLU A 16 8.95 -8.77 -3.54
C GLU A 16 8.38 -8.72 -4.97
N GLU A 17 7.18 -8.15 -5.19
CA GLU A 17 6.55 -8.01 -6.52
C GLU A 17 7.05 -6.82 -7.36
N GLY A 18 8.29 -6.35 -7.13
CA GLY A 18 8.87 -5.27 -7.93
C GLY A 18 8.31 -3.88 -7.64
N VAL A 19 7.65 -3.73 -6.49
CA VAL A 19 7.31 -2.42 -5.90
C VAL A 19 8.51 -1.93 -5.10
N ARG A 20 9.00 -0.74 -5.45
CA ARG A 20 10.15 -0.12 -4.79
C ARG A 20 9.72 0.90 -3.75
N LYS A 21 10.55 1.08 -2.74
CA LYS A 21 10.43 2.17 -1.77
C LYS A 21 10.19 3.50 -2.48
N GLY A 22 9.16 4.22 -2.02
CA GLY A 22 8.78 5.52 -2.56
C GLY A 22 7.69 5.46 -3.63
N GLU A 23 7.34 4.29 -4.16
CA GLU A 23 6.15 4.13 -5.01
C GLU A 23 4.86 4.46 -4.24
N VAL A 24 3.85 4.93 -4.97
CA VAL A 24 2.54 5.30 -4.41
C VAL A 24 1.52 4.26 -4.86
N GLY A 25 0.74 3.75 -3.92
CA GLY A 25 -0.36 2.83 -4.16
C GLY A 25 -1.62 3.30 -3.46
N THR A 26 -2.69 2.52 -3.63
CA THR A 26 -4.02 2.80 -3.05
C THR A 26 -4.38 1.71 -2.07
N VAL A 27 -4.82 2.08 -0.87
CA VAL A 27 -5.35 1.12 0.11
C VAL A 27 -6.67 0.54 -0.42
N LEU A 28 -6.74 -0.77 -0.59
CA LEU A 28 -7.95 -1.46 -1.01
C LEU A 28 -8.75 -2.00 0.18
N LEU A 29 -8.05 -2.54 1.18
CA LEU A 29 -8.66 -3.21 2.33
C LEU A 29 -7.86 -2.88 3.59
N SER A 30 -8.56 -2.79 4.73
CA SER A 30 -7.95 -2.67 6.05
C SER A 30 -8.20 -3.93 6.87
N PHE A 31 -7.14 -4.51 7.42
CA PHE A 31 -7.19 -5.63 8.36
C PHE A 31 -7.05 -5.05 9.77
N GLU A 32 -7.95 -5.43 10.68
CA GLU A 32 -7.91 -4.94 12.06
C GLU A 32 -7.63 -6.02 13.10
N ASN A 33 -7.94 -7.28 12.80
CA ASN A 33 -7.81 -8.41 13.72
C ASN A 33 -7.17 -9.62 13.02
N PRO A 34 -6.16 -10.28 13.61
CA PRO A 34 -5.55 -10.00 14.92
C PRO A 34 -4.50 -8.88 14.90
N VAL A 35 -4.06 -8.45 13.71
CA VAL A 35 -3.00 -7.44 13.54
C VAL A 35 -3.46 -6.41 12.51
N GLU A 36 -3.18 -5.14 12.78
CA GLU A 36 -3.43 -4.05 11.85
C GLU A 36 -2.52 -4.18 10.62
N ALA A 37 -3.12 -4.25 9.44
CA ALA A 37 -2.41 -4.27 8.17
C ALA A 37 -3.29 -3.72 7.06
N TYR A 38 -2.70 -3.44 5.90
CA TYR A 38 -3.38 -2.81 4.78
C TYR A 38 -3.01 -3.50 3.49
N GLU A 39 -4.02 -3.86 2.72
CA GLU A 39 -3.82 -4.33 1.36
C GLU A 39 -3.71 -3.12 0.44
N VAL A 40 -2.57 -2.99 -0.27
CA VAL A 40 -2.29 -1.84 -1.14
C VAL A 40 -2.10 -2.31 -2.58
N GLU A 41 -2.85 -1.74 -3.51
CA GLU A 41 -2.67 -1.94 -4.94
C GLU A 41 -1.72 -0.91 -5.53
N PHE A 42 -0.82 -1.39 -6.38
CA PHE A 42 0.08 -0.57 -7.18
C PHE A 42 -0.23 -0.80 -8.66
N LEU A 43 -0.29 0.29 -9.42
CA LEU A 43 -0.53 0.26 -10.86
C LEU A 43 0.77 0.50 -11.63
N ASP A 44 0.87 -0.06 -12.82
CA ASP A 44 1.90 0.27 -13.79
C ASP A 44 1.60 1.59 -14.51
N GLU A 45 2.52 2.02 -15.37
CA GLU A 45 2.40 3.23 -16.19
C GLU A 45 1.21 3.23 -17.15
N THR A 46 0.60 2.07 -17.41
CA THR A 46 -0.60 1.91 -18.24
C THR A 46 -1.90 1.89 -17.43
N GLY A 47 -1.80 2.02 -16.10
CA GLY A 47 -2.92 1.96 -15.17
C GLY A 47 -3.42 0.54 -14.89
N ARG A 48 -2.63 -0.49 -15.23
CA ARG A 48 -2.96 -1.88 -14.91
C ARG A 48 -2.36 -2.27 -13.57
N GLN A 49 -2.99 -3.21 -12.89
CA GLN A 49 -2.46 -3.77 -11.65
C GLN A 49 -1.05 -4.34 -11.89
N LYS A 50 -0.06 -3.72 -11.23
CA LYS A 50 1.33 -4.15 -11.21
C LYS A 50 1.56 -5.15 -10.08
N ALA A 51 1.05 -4.84 -8.89
CA ALA A 51 1.23 -5.63 -7.68
C ALA A 51 0.15 -5.32 -6.64
N GLN A 52 0.05 -6.19 -5.65
CA GLN A 52 -0.77 -5.99 -4.47
C GLN A 52 0.02 -6.50 -3.26
N CYS A 53 0.16 -5.68 -2.22
CA CYS A 53 0.96 -6.03 -1.06
C CYS A 53 0.18 -5.82 0.23
N THR A 54 0.23 -6.79 1.15
CA THR A 54 -0.19 -6.59 2.54
C THR A 54 0.95 -5.93 3.33
N LEU A 55 0.69 -4.74 3.88
CA LEU A 55 1.69 -3.88 4.50
C LEU A 55 1.29 -3.47 5.91
N PHE A 56 2.26 -3.32 6.80
CA PHE A 56 2.02 -2.83 8.15
C PHE A 56 1.99 -1.28 8.18
N PRO A 57 1.39 -0.68 9.22
CA PRO A 57 1.33 0.79 9.33
C PRO A 57 2.70 1.47 9.21
N GLU A 58 3.76 0.87 9.77
CA GLU A 58 5.13 1.37 9.72
C GLU A 58 5.77 1.35 8.32
N ASP A 59 5.20 0.59 7.39
CA ASP A 59 5.67 0.50 6.01
C ASP A 59 5.05 1.58 5.11
N LEU A 60 4.13 2.40 5.63
CA LEU A 60 3.27 3.29 4.86
C LEU A 60 3.35 4.75 5.33
N GLN A 61 3.20 5.66 4.38
CA GLN A 61 3.05 7.09 4.62
C GLN A 61 1.88 7.63 3.81
N LEU A 62 0.95 8.35 4.43
CA LEU A 62 -0.18 8.95 3.71
C LEU A 62 0.33 10.02 2.74
N VAL A 63 -0.18 9.99 1.51
CA VAL A 63 0.02 11.03 0.49
C VAL A 63 -1.21 11.93 0.51
N ARG A 64 -0.99 13.24 0.69
CA ARG A 64 -2.04 14.27 0.65
C ARG A 64 -2.25 14.79 -0.76
#